data_AF-A0A930ADX0-F1
#
_entry.id   AF-A0A930ADX0-F1
#
_cell.length_a   1.000
_cell.length_b   1.000
_cell.length_c   1.000
_cell.angle_alpha   90.00
_cell.angle_beta   90.00
_cell.angle_gamma   90.00
#
_symmetry.space_group_name_H-M   'P 1'
#
loop_
_entity.id
_entity.type
_entity.pdbx_description
1 polymer ?
#
loop_
_entity_poly.entity_id
_entity_poly.type
_entity_poly.pdbx_seq_one_letter_code
_entity_poly.pdbx_strand_id
1 'polypeptide(L)'
;MEINRLVRLNWKLGMIAGIALLLGPVLRFLLSYAGAVIYKDPSKILVVTIAFSLLLTFFKILMIALGTFMLIYFEEDQQLRKLPSILFILGGVMGTLSATEWIGGFFIIKGAVSFSKFLKEVYELV
;
A
#
# COMPACT_ATOMS: atom_id res chain seq x y z
N MET A 1 -9.40 1.55 23.82
CA MET A 1 -10.24 1.09 22.70
C MET A 1 -9.82 1.66 21.34
N GLU A 2 -9.43 2.95 21.23
CA GLU A 2 -9.06 3.56 19.93
C GLU A 2 -7.73 3.08 19.34
N ILE A 3 -6.68 2.90 20.15
CA ILE A 3 -5.38 2.41 19.69
C ILE A 3 -5.53 1.06 18.97
N ASN A 4 -6.27 0.12 19.58
CA ASN A 4 -6.57 -1.20 19.00
C ASN A 4 -7.35 -1.13 17.67
N ARG A 5 -8.07 -0.04 17.41
CA ARG A 5 -8.83 0.19 16.17
C ARG A 5 -7.93 0.81 15.10
N LEU A 6 -7.14 1.83 15.45
CA LEU A 6 -6.17 2.47 14.56
C LEU A 6 -5.09 1.47 14.10
N VAL A 7 -4.64 0.64 15.03
CA VAL A 7 -3.65 -0.41 14.77
C VAL A 7 -4.22 -1.53 13.87
N ARG A 8 -5.48 -1.94 14.06
CA ARG A 8 -6.15 -2.86 13.13
C ARG A 8 -6.39 -2.26 11.74
N LEU A 9 -6.61 -0.95 11.65
CA LEU A 9 -6.77 -0.27 10.36
C LEU A 9 -5.45 -0.27 9.58
N ASN A 10 -4.30 -0.15 10.26
CA ASN A 10 -2.99 -0.12 9.60
C ASN A 10 -2.69 -1.38 8.78
N TRP A 11 -2.92 -2.60 9.30
CA TRP A 11 -2.65 -3.81 8.50
C TRP A 11 -3.63 -3.95 7.33
N LYS A 12 -4.91 -3.59 7.52
CA LYS A 12 -5.92 -3.61 6.45
C LYS A 12 -5.60 -2.62 5.34
N LEU A 13 -5.21 -1.40 5.70
CA LEU A 13 -4.76 -0.38 4.76
C LEU A 13 -3.52 -0.85 4.01
N GLY A 14 -2.57 -1.49 4.70
CA GLY A 14 -1.43 -2.15 4.08
C GLY A 14 -1.85 -3.21 3.06
N MET A 15 -2.79 -4.09 3.40
CA MET A 15 -3.29 -5.11 2.46
C MET A 15 -3.96 -4.48 1.22
N ILE A 16 -4.84 -3.49 1.41
CA ILE A 16 -5.54 -2.82 0.31
C ILE A 16 -4.55 -2.10 -0.61
N ALA A 17 -3.67 -1.29 -0.03
CA ALA A 17 -2.64 -0.57 -0.77
C ALA A 17 -1.69 -1.54 -1.50
N GLY A 18 -1.28 -2.61 -0.82
CA GLY A 18 -0.39 -3.63 -1.36
C GLY A 18 -1.00 -4.37 -2.54
N ILE A 19 -2.27 -4.78 -2.45
CA ILE A 19 -2.98 -5.42 -3.58
C ILE A 19 -3.18 -4.43 -4.73
N ALA A 20 -3.59 -3.19 -4.42
CA ALA A 20 -3.79 -2.17 -5.44
C ALA A 20 -2.51 -1.86 -6.22
N LEU A 21 -1.35 -1.81 -5.54
CA LEU A 21 -0.05 -1.60 -6.17
C LEU A 21 0.47 -2.86 -6.89
N LEU A 22 0.26 -4.04 -6.31
CA LEU A 22 0.64 -5.32 -6.95
C LEU A 22 -0.07 -5.49 -8.29
N LEU A 23 -1.38 -5.19 -8.32
CA LEU A 23 -2.21 -5.25 -9.52
C LEU A 23 -2.18 -3.95 -10.33
N GLY A 24 -1.47 -2.91 -9.88
CA GLY A 24 -1.45 -1.58 -10.49
C GLY A 24 -1.22 -1.59 -12.00
N PRO A 25 -0.19 -2.29 -12.52
CA PRO A 25 0.05 -2.41 -13.96
C PRO A 25 -1.12 -3.07 -14.72
N VAL A 26 -1.67 -4.16 -14.18
CA VAL A 26 -2.78 -4.89 -14.81
C VAL A 26 -4.05 -4.05 -14.80
N LEU A 27 -4.34 -3.37 -13.69
CA LEU A 27 -5.50 -2.49 -13.55
C LEU A 27 -5.40 -1.27 -14.47
N ARG A 28 -4.20 -0.66 -14.62
CA ARG A 28 -3.97 0.41 -15.60
C ARG A 28 -4.24 -0.05 -17.02
N PHE A 29 -3.75 -1.24 -17.39
CA PHE A 29 -3.99 -1.81 -18.71
C PHE A 29 -5.48 -2.03 -18.96
N LEU A 30 -6.19 -2.66 -18.02
CA LEU A 30 -7.64 -2.91 -18.13
C LEU A 30 -8.46 -1.62 -18.18
N LEU A 31 -8.12 -0.61 -17.36
CA LEU A 31 -8.76 0.70 -17.37
C LEU A 31 -8.57 1.42 -18.71
N SER A 32 -7.36 1.38 -19.25
CA SER A 32 -7.06 1.99 -20.55
C SER A 32 -7.81 1.28 -21.68
N TYR A 33 -7.79 -0.06 -21.71
CA TYR A 33 -8.52 -0.87 -22.69
C TYR A 33 -10.03 -0.66 -22.61
N ALA A 34 -10.62 -0.78 -21.42
CA ALA A 34 -12.05 -0.55 -21.21
C ALA A 34 -12.44 0.88 -21.56
N GLY A 35 -11.61 1.86 -21.20
CA GLY A 35 -11.80 3.26 -21.58
C GLY A 35 -11.83 3.46 -23.08
N ALA A 36 -10.95 2.79 -23.83
CA ALA A 36 -10.94 2.84 -25.29
C ALA A 36 -12.23 2.28 -25.92
N VAL A 37 -12.76 1.19 -25.36
CA VAL A 37 -14.01 0.58 -25.82
C VAL A 37 -15.23 1.46 -25.52
N ILE A 38 -15.28 2.05 -24.31
CA ILE A 38 -16.46 2.77 -23.79
C ILE A 38 -16.50 4.21 -24.30
N TYR A 39 -15.42 4.97 -24.11
CA TYR A 39 -15.45 6.43 -24.33
C TYR A 39 -15.17 6.83 -25.77
N LYS A 40 -14.40 6.03 -26.53
CA LYS A 40 -13.95 6.32 -27.90
C LYS A 40 -13.31 7.71 -28.08
N ASP A 41 -12.91 8.35 -26.98
CA ASP A 41 -12.31 9.69 -26.90
C ASP A 41 -11.00 9.58 -26.09
N PRO A 42 -9.83 9.77 -26.73
CA PRO A 42 -8.54 9.68 -26.08
C PRO A 42 -8.41 10.57 -24.83
N SER A 43 -9.08 11.73 -24.82
CA SER A 43 -8.98 12.71 -23.72
C SER A 43 -9.61 12.17 -22.44
N LYS A 44 -10.76 11.49 -22.55
CA LYS A 44 -11.46 10.88 -21.41
C LYS A 44 -10.68 9.69 -20.85
N ILE A 45 -10.06 8.89 -21.71
CA ILE A 45 -9.21 7.77 -21.31
C ILE A 45 -8.00 8.28 -20.52
N LEU A 46 -7.39 9.37 -20.99
CA LEU A 46 -6.26 10.01 -20.34
C LEU A 46 -6.63 10.47 -18.92
N VAL A 47 -7.76 11.17 -18.75
CA VAL A 47 -8.24 11.63 -17.44
C VAL A 47 -8.41 10.47 -16.45
N VAL A 48 -9.06 9.38 -16.88
CA VAL A 48 -9.27 8.19 -16.03
C VAL A 48 -7.94 7.54 -15.64
N THR A 49 -7.01 7.43 -16.60
CA THR A 49 -5.69 6.83 -16.37
C THR A 49 -4.85 7.66 -15.40
N ILE A 50 -4.91 9.00 -15.53
CA ILE A 50 -4.23 9.93 -14.62
C ILE A 50 -4.84 9.85 -13.22
N ALA A 51 -6.16 9.89 -13.10
CA ALA A 51 -6.86 9.81 -11.81
C ALA A 51 -6.51 8.51 -11.07
N PHE A 52 -6.48 7.37 -11.77
CA PHE A 52 -6.06 6.10 -11.20
C PHE A 52 -4.58 6.10 -10.80
N SER A 53 -3.71 6.72 -11.59
CA SER A 53 -2.29 6.85 -11.26
C SER A 53 -2.05 7.72 -10.02
N LEU A 54 -2.83 8.79 -9.84
CA LEU A 54 -2.80 9.62 -8.63
C LEU A 54 -3.26 8.85 -7.40
N LEU A 55 -4.30 8.02 -7.51
CA LEU A 55 -4.75 7.14 -6.44
C LEU A 55 -3.64 6.17 -6.00
N LEU A 56 -2.95 5.56 -6.95
CA LEU A 56 -1.83 4.66 -6.65
C LEU A 56 -0.66 5.41 -6.02
N THR A 57 -0.38 6.64 -6.47
CA THR A 57 0.61 7.52 -5.84
C THR A 57 0.25 7.85 -4.40
N PHE A 58 -1.02 8.11 -4.11
CA PHE A 58 -1.49 8.31 -2.75
C PHE A 58 -1.22 7.10 -1.85
N PHE A 59 -1.47 5.88 -2.33
CA PHE A 59 -1.13 4.66 -1.57
C PHE A 59 0.36 4.54 -1.28
N LYS A 60 1.24 4.91 -2.23
CA LYS A 60 2.70 4.87 -2.02
C LYS A 60 3.11 5.80 -0.88
N ILE A 61 2.66 7.05 -0.92
CA ILE A 61 2.96 8.05 0.10
C ILE A 61 2.38 7.62 1.45
N LEU A 62 1.16 7.09 1.46
CA LEU A 62 0.51 6.59 2.66
C LEU A 62 1.32 5.46 3.31
N MET A 63 1.84 4.51 2.53
CA MET A 63 2.65 3.40 3.08
C MET A 63 3.99 3.89 3.64
N ILE A 64 4.64 4.87 2.99
CA ILE A 64 5.86 5.49 3.53
C ILE A 64 5.56 6.20 4.86
N ALA A 65 4.45 6.95 4.92
CA ALA A 65 4.03 7.65 6.13
C ALA A 65 3.70 6.66 7.26
N LEU A 66 2.97 5.57 6.97
CA LEU A 66 2.65 4.54 7.95
C LEU A 66 3.90 3.80 8.44
N GLY A 67 4.81 3.43 7.55
CA GLY A 67 6.07 2.81 7.94
C GLY A 67 6.92 3.74 8.81
N THR A 68 7.00 5.02 8.47
CA THR A 68 7.68 6.03 9.29
C THR A 68 7.02 6.20 10.65
N PHE A 69 5.68 6.27 10.69
CA PHE A 69 4.94 6.36 11.94
C PHE A 69 5.20 5.15 12.85
N MET A 70 5.24 3.95 12.29
CA MET A 70 5.56 2.74 13.06
C MET A 70 6.98 2.76 13.64
N LEU A 71 7.95 3.33 12.91
CA LEU A 71 9.31 3.50 13.43
C LEU A 71 9.36 4.42 14.66
N ILE A 72 8.55 5.48 14.67
CA ILE A 72 8.50 6.48 15.75
C ILE A 72 7.67 5.97 16.93
N TYR A 73 6.48 5.42 16.68
CA TYR A 73 5.53 5.08 17.74
C TYR A 73 5.89 3.78 18.49
N PHE A 74 6.59 2.86 17.82
CA PHE A 74 7.01 1.57 18.41
C PHE A 74 8.53 1.52 18.63
N GLU A 75 9.12 2.65 19.01
CA GLU A 75 10.58 2.81 19.12
C GLU A 75 11.22 1.85 20.13
N GLU A 76 10.55 1.59 21.26
CA GLU A 76 11.03 0.77 22.38
C GLU A 76 11.05 -0.73 22.08
N ASP A 77 10.23 -1.21 21.15
CA ASP A 77 10.13 -2.63 20.82
C ASP A 77 10.86 -2.98 19.51
N GLN A 78 12.07 -3.54 19.65
CA GLN A 78 12.93 -3.84 18.50
C GLN A 78 12.36 -4.88 17.52
N GLN A 79 11.53 -5.82 17.99
CA GLN A 79 10.84 -6.78 17.13
C GLN A 79 9.65 -6.16 16.39
N LEU A 80 8.93 -5.23 17.03
CA LEU A 80 7.85 -4.45 16.41
C LEU A 80 8.35 -3.57 15.26
N ARG A 81 9.51 -2.95 15.48
CA ARG A 81 9.97 -1.81 14.69
C ARG A 81 10.45 -2.17 13.30
N LYS A 82 11.19 -3.27 13.14
CA LYS A 82 12.06 -3.41 11.96
C LYS A 82 11.29 -3.94 10.76
N LEU A 83 10.69 -5.12 10.85
CA LEU A 83 10.26 -5.80 9.63
C LEU A 83 9.03 -5.14 8.97
N PRO A 84 7.90 -4.89 9.66
CA PRO A 84 6.74 -4.27 9.02
C PRO A 84 7.01 -2.86 8.49
N SER A 85 7.65 -2.03 9.32
CA SER A 85 7.94 -0.63 8.99
C SER A 85 8.90 -0.50 7.81
N ILE A 86 9.99 -1.28 7.80
CA ILE A 86 10.94 -1.30 6.68
C ILE A 86 10.24 -1.80 5.41
N LEU A 87 9.40 -2.83 5.49
CA LEU A 87 8.67 -3.35 4.33
C LEU A 87 7.66 -2.34 3.76
N PHE A 88 6.99 -1.56 4.60
CA PHE A 88 6.11 -0.47 4.16
C PHE A 88 6.88 0.66 3.49
N ILE A 89 8.01 1.08 4.07
CA ILE A 89 8.87 2.13 3.48
C ILE A 89 9.46 1.64 2.15
N LEU A 90 10.12 0.47 2.14
CA LEU A 90 10.70 -0.11 0.92
C LEU A 90 9.64 -0.31 -0.15
N GLY A 91 8.47 -0.81 0.23
CA GLY A 91 7.39 -1.03 -0.72
C GLY A 91 6.80 0.27 -1.28
N GLY A 92 6.71 1.34 -0.49
CA GLY A 92 6.32 2.66 -0.98
C GLY A 92 7.38 3.31 -1.89
N VAL A 93 8.67 3.18 -1.54
CA VAL A 93 9.79 3.70 -2.34
C VAL A 93 9.92 2.93 -3.66
N MET A 94 9.97 1.60 -3.62
CA MET A 94 9.96 0.74 -4.81
C MET A 94 8.67 0.92 -5.63
N GLY A 95 7.56 1.19 -4.94
CA GLY A 95 6.28 1.55 -5.56
C GLY A 95 6.36 2.82 -6.39
N THR A 96 7.20 3.78 -6.00
CA THR A 96 7.36 5.09 -6.67
C THR A 96 8.07 4.94 -8.02
N LEU A 97 8.95 3.95 -8.14
CA LEU A 97 9.60 3.61 -9.39
C LEU A 97 8.60 2.90 -10.33
N SER A 98 8.37 3.48 -11.51
CA SER A 98 7.28 3.10 -12.42
C SER A 98 7.29 1.61 -12.80
N ALA A 99 8.48 1.04 -13.10
CA ALA A 99 8.61 -0.37 -13.51
C ALA A 99 8.50 -1.38 -12.35
N THR A 100 8.69 -0.92 -11.11
CA THR A 100 8.73 -1.79 -9.92
C THR A 100 7.53 -1.58 -9.01
N GLU A 101 6.47 -0.93 -9.50
CA GLU A 101 5.27 -0.64 -8.71
C GLU A 101 4.66 -1.90 -8.08
N TRP A 102 4.61 -2.99 -8.86
CA TRP A 102 4.11 -4.28 -8.42
C TRP A 102 5.02 -4.94 -7.35
N ILE A 103 6.34 -4.75 -7.44
CA ILE A 103 7.31 -5.19 -6.43
C ILE A 103 7.07 -4.42 -5.12
N GLY A 104 6.79 -3.12 -5.24
CA GLY A 104 6.38 -2.29 -4.11
C GLY A 104 5.15 -2.84 -3.40
N GLY A 105 4.12 -3.20 -4.17
CA GLY A 105 2.91 -3.86 -3.68
C GLY A 105 3.20 -5.17 -2.94
N PHE A 106 4.11 -6.00 -3.46
CA PHE A 106 4.53 -7.24 -2.81
C PHE A 106 5.16 -7.01 -1.43
N PHE A 107 6.09 -6.04 -1.33
CA PHE A 107 6.70 -5.69 -0.06
C PHE A 107 5.68 -5.17 0.95
N ILE A 108 4.74 -4.33 0.50
CA ILE A 108 3.67 -3.83 1.35
C ILE A 108 2.79 -4.97 1.87
N ILE A 109 2.40 -5.94 1.03
CA ILE A 109 1.63 -7.12 1.48
C ILE A 109 2.41 -7.91 2.54
N LYS A 110 3.70 -8.16 2.32
CA LYS A 110 4.56 -8.83 3.30
C LYS A 110 4.65 -8.04 4.61
N GLY A 111 4.77 -6.71 4.53
CA GLY A 111 4.76 -5.82 5.69
C GLY A 111 3.44 -5.90 6.47
N ALA A 112 2.31 -5.93 5.77
CA ALA A 112 0.98 -5.98 6.37
C ALA A 112 0.72 -7.32 7.06
N VAL A 113 1.12 -8.43 6.44
CA VAL A 113 1.04 -9.77 7.04
C VAL A 113 1.94 -9.86 8.28
N SER A 114 3.17 -9.34 8.20
CA SER A 114 4.09 -9.27 9.33
C SER A 114 3.49 -8.48 10.49
N PHE A 115 2.91 -7.30 10.19
CA PHE A 115 2.25 -6.48 11.19
C PHE A 115 1.04 -7.20 11.80
N SER A 116 0.20 -7.86 11.00
CA SER A 116 -0.95 -8.62 11.49
C SER A 116 -0.59 -9.75 12.45
N LYS A 117 0.48 -10.51 12.15
CA LYS A 117 0.97 -11.57 13.05
C LYS A 117 1.42 -11.00 14.39
N PHE A 118 2.17 -9.91 14.32
CA PHE A 118 2.61 -9.20 15.50
C PHE A 118 1.42 -8.73 16.38
N LEU A 119 0.37 -8.16 15.77
CA LEU A 119 -0.82 -7.71 16.50
C LEU A 119 -1.56 -8.83 17.22
N LYS A 120 -1.52 -10.03 16.65
CA LYS A 120 -2.09 -11.22 17.26
C LYS A 120 -1.27 -11.69 18.46
N GLU A 121 0.05 -11.72 18.31
CA GLU A 121 0.97 -12.23 19.33
C GLU A 121 1.06 -11.33 20.57
N VAL A 122 1.06 -10.01 20.40
CA VAL A 122 1.32 -9.07 21.52
C VAL A 122 0.07 -8.44 22.10
N TYR A 123 -0.96 -8.22 21.29
CA TYR A 123 -2.16 -7.51 21.74
C TYR A 123 -3.44 -8.35 21.67
N GLU A 124 -3.38 -9.59 21.18
CA GLU A 124 -4.54 -10.46 20.94
C GLU A 124 -5.62 -9.79 20.07
N LEU A 125 -5.21 -8.89 19.15
CA LEU A 125 -6.15 -8.00 18.43
C LEU A 125 -6.66 -8.55 17.11
N VAL A 126 -6.11 -9.66 16.60
CA VAL A 126 -6.38 -10.19 15.26
C VAL A 126 -6.48 -11.71 15.24
#